data_AF-A0A0C9YUH7-F1
#
_entry.id   AF-A0A0C9YUH7-F1
#
_cell.length_a   1.000
_cell.length_b   1.000
_cell.length_c   1.000
_cell.angle_alpha   90.00
_cell.angle_beta   90.00
_cell.angle_gamma   90.00
#
_symmetry.space_group_name_H-M   'P 1'
#
loop_
_entity.id
_entity.type
_entity.pdbx_description
1 polymer ?
#
loop_
_entity_poly.entity_id
_entity_poly.type
_entity_poly.pdbx_seq_one_letter_code
_entity_poly.pdbx_strand_id
1 'polypeptide(L)'
;FGRDTIRRFSKNCSEMKRMTAHDFEDLLQCAFLVFEGLLPEPHNLSVLELLYTLCHWHGFVKLHMHTDETLRVMDNLTQLIGNVVHVFQAKMCEAFATKELRHEAQSCQCHEILSRSSTAPGRAPSKSAVVTRRSKTFNLCTYKLHALGDYTTTIKMFGTSDSYSTQSVSLMVCIYTL
;
A
#
# COMPACT_ATOMS: atom_id res chain seq x y z
N PHE A 1 24.98 6.34 11.35
CA PHE A 1 23.52 6.49 11.52
C PHE A 1 23.26 7.16 12.86
N GLY A 2 22.91 8.44 12.86
CA GLY A 2 22.69 9.22 14.09
C GLY A 2 21.37 8.84 14.75
N ARG A 3 21.24 9.09 16.07
CA ARG A 3 20.02 8.84 16.86
C ARG A 3 18.75 9.53 16.33
N ASP A 4 18.88 10.38 15.31
CA ASP A 4 17.82 11.24 14.79
C ASP A 4 17.28 10.80 13.40
N THR A 5 17.79 9.72 12.79
CA THR A 5 17.37 9.33 11.42
C THR A 5 16.17 8.38 11.39
N ILE A 6 16.13 7.35 12.24
CA ILE A 6 15.01 6.39 12.31
C ILE A 6 14.38 6.49 13.71
N ARG A 7 13.08 6.79 13.78
CA ARG A 7 12.36 6.95 15.04
C ARG A 7 11.95 5.61 15.63
N ARG A 8 11.53 5.64 16.90
CA ARG A 8 11.02 4.46 17.58
C ARG A 8 9.65 4.08 17.00
N PHE A 9 9.57 2.88 16.45
CA PHE A 9 8.32 2.29 16.00
C PHE A 9 7.28 2.11 17.11
N SER A 10 6.00 2.16 16.73
CA SER A 10 4.90 1.86 17.63
C SER A 10 4.93 0.39 18.05
N LYS A 11 4.24 0.04 19.15
CA LYS A 11 4.19 -1.35 19.63
C LYS A 11 3.60 -2.32 18.60
N ASN A 12 2.74 -1.83 17.71
CA ASN A 12 2.14 -2.64 16.65
C ASN A 12 2.05 -1.84 15.33
N CYS A 13 3.12 -1.89 14.54
CA CYS A 13 3.15 -1.27 13.22
C CYS A 13 2.24 -1.97 12.20
N SER A 14 1.93 -3.25 12.40
CA SER A 14 1.09 -4.02 11.46
C SER A 14 -0.37 -3.58 11.45
N GLU A 15 -0.84 -2.95 12.53
CA GLU A 15 -2.19 -2.34 12.57
C GLU A 15 -2.30 -1.08 11.70
N MET A 16 -1.16 -0.45 11.38
CA MET A 16 -1.07 0.78 10.58
C MET A 16 -1.99 1.92 11.06
N LYS A 17 -2.33 1.92 12.36
CA LYS A 17 -3.29 2.84 12.96
C LYS A 17 -2.58 4.08 13.51
N ARG A 18 -3.10 5.27 13.19
CA ARG A 18 -2.59 6.59 13.65
C ARG A 18 -1.11 6.81 13.29
N MET A 19 -0.67 6.31 12.14
CA MET A 19 0.67 6.55 11.64
C MET A 19 0.78 7.94 11.03
N THR A 20 1.87 8.64 11.35
CA THR A 20 2.27 9.86 10.68
C THR A 20 3.04 9.53 9.40
N ALA A 21 3.18 10.49 8.49
CA ALA A 21 3.95 10.28 7.26
C ALA A 21 5.42 9.89 7.53
N HIS A 22 6.01 10.40 8.62
CA HIS A 22 7.35 10.00 9.06
C HIS A 22 7.42 8.53 9.49
N ASP A 23 6.40 8.01 10.18
CA ASP A 23 6.38 6.60 10.59
C ASP A 23 6.35 5.67 9.37
N PHE A 24 5.66 6.06 8.30
CA PHE A 24 5.64 5.31 7.04
C PHE A 24 6.99 5.33 6.34
N GLU A 25 7.65 6.49 6.31
CA GLU A 25 8.99 6.62 5.74
C GLU A 25 10.00 5.74 6.49
N ASP A 26 10.00 5.76 7.82
CA ASP A 26 10.89 4.95 8.64
C ASP A 26 10.63 3.45 8.45
N LEU A 27 9.35 3.04 8.32
CA LEU A 27 9.01 1.66 7.99
C LEU A 27 9.53 1.24 6.62
N LEU A 28 9.39 2.07 5.59
CA LEU A 28 9.93 1.77 4.26
C LEU A 28 11.44 1.60 4.26
N GLN A 29 12.16 2.49 4.96
CA GLN A 29 13.61 2.42 5.08
C GLN A 29 14.08 1.11 5.74
N CYS A 30 13.29 0.57 6.67
CA CYS A 30 13.61 -0.67 7.38
C CYS A 30 13.01 -1.93 6.74
N ALA A 31 12.04 -1.79 5.84
CA ALA A 31 11.23 -2.91 5.36
C ALA A 31 12.09 -4.00 4.73
N PHE A 32 13.03 -3.65 3.85
CA PHE A 32 13.86 -4.63 3.14
C PHE A 32 14.55 -5.62 4.10
N LEU A 33 15.17 -5.11 5.17
CA LEU A 33 15.88 -5.93 6.16
C LEU A 33 14.95 -6.84 6.97
N VAL A 34 13.71 -6.39 7.23
CA VAL A 34 12.73 -7.17 8.00
C VAL A 34 12.16 -8.33 7.18
N PHE A 35 12.01 -8.12 5.87
CA PHE A 35 11.47 -9.14 4.97
C PHE A 35 12.53 -10.11 4.46
N GLU A 36 13.83 -9.80 4.59
CA GLU A 36 14.91 -10.67 4.14
C GLU A 36 14.93 -12.01 4.90
N GLY A 37 14.57 -13.09 4.20
CA GLY A 37 14.53 -14.45 4.77
C GLY A 37 13.30 -14.72 5.62
N LEU A 38 12.31 -13.82 5.63
CA LEU A 38 11.08 -13.98 6.41
C LEU A 38 10.16 -15.06 5.83
N LEU A 39 10.15 -15.21 4.50
CA LEU A 39 9.29 -16.14 3.78
C LEU A 39 10.12 -17.30 3.19
N PRO A 40 9.51 -18.45 2.89
CA PRO A 40 10.17 -19.48 2.11
C PRO A 40 10.33 -19.07 0.65
N GLU A 41 11.42 -19.48 0.03
CA GLU A 41 11.60 -19.32 -1.42
C GLU A 41 10.55 -20.13 -2.21
N PRO A 42 10.10 -19.64 -3.38
CA PRO A 42 10.54 -18.44 -4.13
C PRO A 42 9.82 -17.13 -3.73
N HIS A 43 8.96 -17.19 -2.71
CA HIS A 43 8.06 -16.08 -2.36
C HIS A 43 8.81 -14.91 -1.71
N ASN A 44 9.83 -15.21 -0.90
CA ASN A 44 10.70 -14.22 -0.28
C ASN A 44 11.37 -13.31 -1.32
N LEU A 45 12.02 -13.89 -2.34
CA LEU A 45 12.59 -13.14 -3.44
C LEU A 45 11.55 -12.24 -4.13
N SER A 46 10.35 -12.77 -4.38
CA SER A 46 9.27 -12.00 -5.04
C SER A 46 8.82 -10.80 -4.20
N VAL A 47 8.75 -10.93 -2.86
CA VAL A 47 8.44 -9.82 -1.96
C VAL A 47 9.57 -8.81 -1.89
N LEU A 48 10.81 -9.26 -1.81
CA LEU A 48 11.98 -8.37 -1.78
C LEU A 48 12.14 -7.59 -3.07
N GLU A 49 11.92 -8.22 -4.23
CA GLU A 49 11.93 -7.56 -5.53
C GLU A 49 10.85 -6.48 -5.63
N LEU A 50 9.63 -6.78 -5.17
CA LEU A 50 8.54 -5.81 -5.11
C LEU A 50 8.88 -4.62 -4.20
N LEU A 51 9.35 -4.89 -2.97
CA LEU A 51 9.73 -3.86 -2.00
C LEU A 51 10.86 -2.99 -2.53
N TYR A 52 11.91 -3.60 -3.07
CA TYR A 52 13.04 -2.88 -3.65
C TYR A 52 12.58 -1.97 -4.79
N THR A 53 11.77 -2.47 -5.72
CA THR A 53 11.29 -1.71 -6.87
C THR A 53 10.44 -0.52 -6.44
N LEU A 54 9.52 -0.71 -5.49
CA LEU A 54 8.68 0.36 -4.95
C LEU A 54 9.51 1.41 -4.18
N CYS A 55 10.47 0.97 -3.36
CA CYS A 55 11.36 1.89 -2.64
C CYS A 55 12.25 2.68 -3.59
N HIS A 56 12.76 2.05 -4.64
CA HIS A 56 13.57 2.70 -5.67
C HIS A 56 12.77 3.79 -6.38
N TRP A 57 11.58 3.45 -6.87
CA TRP A 57 10.68 4.43 -7.51
C TRP A 57 10.29 5.56 -6.56
N HIS A 58 9.97 5.25 -5.31
CA HIS A 58 9.63 6.27 -4.30
C HIS A 58 10.81 7.22 -4.03
N GLY A 59 12.05 6.71 -4.03
CA GLY A 59 13.26 7.53 -3.95
C GLY A 59 13.35 8.55 -5.08
N PHE A 60 12.99 8.15 -6.31
CA PHE A 60 12.96 9.06 -7.47
C PHE A 60 11.87 10.11 -7.33
N VAL A 61 10.66 9.72 -6.90
CA VAL A 61 9.54 10.67 -6.69
C VAL A 61 9.88 11.74 -5.63
N LYS A 62 10.71 11.40 -4.64
CA LYS A 62 11.15 12.33 -3.58
C LYS A 62 12.34 13.22 -3.99
N LEU A 63 12.86 13.12 -5.20
CA LEU A 63 13.93 14.01 -5.63
C LEU A 63 13.39 15.45 -5.74
N HIS A 64 14.10 16.39 -5.11
CA HIS A 64 13.78 17.82 -5.23
C HIS A 64 14.24 18.43 -6.57
N MET A 65 14.94 17.65 -7.40
CA MET A 65 15.38 18.08 -8.72
C MET A 65 15.30 16.89 -9.68
N HIS A 66 14.56 17.09 -10.77
CA HIS A 66 14.47 16.13 -11.85
C HIS A 66 15.25 16.62 -13.08
N THR A 67 15.90 15.67 -13.76
CA THR A 67 16.47 15.85 -15.09
C THR A 67 15.73 14.95 -16.06
N ASP A 68 15.89 15.16 -17.36
CA ASP A 68 15.29 14.27 -18.37
C ASP A 68 15.68 12.81 -18.14
N GLU A 69 16.90 12.57 -17.67
CA GLU A 69 17.39 11.22 -17.38
C GLU A 69 16.70 10.61 -16.15
N THR A 70 16.57 11.35 -15.04
CA THR A 70 15.89 10.79 -13.86
C THR A 70 14.40 10.54 -14.11
N LEU A 71 13.76 11.36 -14.96
CA LEU A 71 12.38 11.13 -15.40
C LEU A 71 12.24 9.88 -16.27
N ARG A 72 13.18 9.62 -17.19
CA ARG A 72 13.21 8.39 -17.98
C ARG A 72 13.40 7.15 -17.11
N VAL A 73 14.29 7.22 -16.13
CA VAL A 73 14.48 6.13 -15.16
C VAL A 73 13.20 5.89 -14.38
N MET A 74 12.52 6.94 -13.93
CA MET A 74 11.25 6.83 -13.22
C MET A 74 10.13 6.21 -14.09
N ASP A 75 10.02 6.59 -15.37
CA ASP A 75 9.08 5.96 -16.33
C ASP A 75 9.33 4.45 -16.47
N ASN A 76 10.60 4.05 -16.57
CA ASN A 76 11.00 2.64 -16.64
C ASN A 76 10.69 1.89 -15.34
N LEU A 77 10.96 2.52 -14.18
CA LEU A 77 10.61 1.96 -12.88
C LEU A 77 9.10 1.79 -12.72
N THR A 78 8.28 2.70 -13.20
CA THR A 78 6.81 2.55 -13.16
C THR A 78 6.35 1.34 -13.97
N GLN A 79 6.92 1.09 -15.15
CA GLN A 79 6.63 -0.12 -15.93
C GLN A 79 7.09 -1.38 -15.19
N LEU A 80 8.27 -1.34 -14.57
CA LEU A 80 8.78 -2.44 -13.76
C LEU A 80 7.86 -2.72 -12.57
N ILE A 81 7.37 -1.69 -11.87
CA ILE A 81 6.38 -1.82 -10.79
C ILE A 81 5.16 -2.61 -11.29
N GLY A 82 4.59 -2.22 -12.44
CA GLY A 82 3.47 -2.94 -13.04
C GLY A 82 3.77 -4.43 -13.19
N ASN A 83 4.91 -4.76 -13.79
CA ASN A 83 5.32 -6.15 -14.01
C ASN A 83 5.50 -6.93 -12.70
N VAL A 84 6.24 -6.40 -11.72
CA VAL A 84 6.50 -7.10 -10.45
C VAL A 84 5.21 -7.26 -9.62
N VAL A 85 4.30 -6.28 -9.69
CA VAL A 85 3.01 -6.33 -9.00
C VAL A 85 2.09 -7.39 -9.65
N HIS A 86 2.09 -7.51 -10.98
CA HIS A 86 1.39 -8.59 -11.68
C HIS A 86 1.94 -9.97 -11.32
N VAL A 87 3.27 -10.12 -11.27
CA VAL A 87 3.93 -11.37 -10.86
C VAL A 87 3.62 -11.71 -9.40
N PHE A 88 3.66 -10.72 -8.51
CA PHE A 88 3.29 -10.87 -7.10
C PHE A 88 1.85 -11.37 -6.97
N GLN A 89 0.90 -10.75 -7.68
CA GLN A 89 -0.50 -11.16 -7.63
C GLN A 89 -0.66 -12.63 -8.08
N ALA A 90 -0.08 -12.99 -9.22
CA ALA A 90 -0.19 -14.33 -9.78
C ALA A 90 0.39 -15.40 -8.86
N LYS A 91 1.61 -15.18 -8.34
CA LYS A 91 2.33 -16.19 -7.54
C LYS A 91 1.89 -16.23 -6.08
N MET A 92 1.71 -15.07 -5.45
CA MET A 92 1.45 -15.00 -4.01
C MET A 92 -0.01 -15.25 -3.66
N CYS A 93 -0.96 -14.78 -4.48
CA CYS A 93 -2.38 -14.99 -4.20
C CYS A 93 -2.80 -16.45 -4.40
N GLU A 94 -2.09 -17.20 -5.25
CA GLU A 94 -2.27 -18.65 -5.39
C GLU A 94 -1.68 -19.40 -4.20
N ALA A 95 -0.46 -19.05 -3.77
CA ALA A 95 0.24 -19.73 -2.68
C ALA A 95 -0.34 -19.44 -1.28
N PHE A 96 -0.86 -18.25 -1.04
CA PHE A 96 -1.33 -17.81 0.27
C PHE A 96 -2.82 -17.43 0.24
N ALA A 97 -3.65 -18.28 0.84
CA ALA A 97 -5.08 -18.01 1.01
C ALA A 97 -5.31 -16.92 2.07
N THR A 98 -5.31 -15.65 1.64
CA THR A 98 -5.57 -14.53 2.55
C THR A 98 -7.08 -14.34 2.78
N LYS A 99 -7.42 -13.85 3.99
CA LYS A 99 -8.80 -13.55 4.39
C LYS A 99 -8.83 -12.16 5.00
N GLU A 100 -9.99 -11.52 4.91
CA GLU A 100 -10.25 -10.24 5.57
C GLU A 100 -9.83 -10.29 7.04
N LEU A 101 -9.37 -9.15 7.55
CA LEU A 101 -9.14 -9.01 8.99
C LEU A 101 -10.48 -9.09 9.72
N ARG A 102 -10.47 -9.54 10.99
CA ARG A 102 -11.70 -9.71 11.77
C ARG A 102 -12.53 -8.42 11.86
N HIS A 103 -11.85 -7.29 12.00
CA HIS A 103 -12.51 -5.98 12.11
C HIS A 103 -13.05 -5.49 10.75
N GLU A 104 -12.37 -5.79 9.64
CA GLU A 104 -12.84 -5.49 8.27
C GLU A 104 -14.13 -6.26 7.99
N ALA A 105 -14.13 -7.57 8.24
CA ALA A 105 -15.32 -8.41 8.06
C ALA A 105 -16.50 -7.97 8.94
N GLN A 106 -16.24 -7.55 10.18
CA GLN A 106 -17.25 -6.96 11.08
C GLN A 106 -17.83 -5.66 10.52
N SER A 107 -16.97 -4.76 10.04
CA SER A 107 -17.39 -3.48 9.45
C SER A 107 -18.25 -3.70 8.20
N CYS A 108 -17.82 -4.57 7.29
CA CYS A 108 -18.60 -4.93 6.10
C CYS A 108 -19.97 -5.51 6.46
N GLN A 109 -20.03 -6.42 7.44
CA GLN A 109 -21.31 -6.98 7.88
C GLN A 109 -22.23 -5.92 8.48
N CYS A 110 -21.70 -4.98 9.28
CA CYS A 110 -22.48 -3.85 9.80
C CYS A 110 -23.03 -2.98 8.65
N HIS A 111 -22.22 -2.66 7.65
CA HIS A 111 -22.66 -1.92 6.47
C HIS A 111 -23.74 -2.66 5.67
N GLU A 112 -23.62 -3.99 5.53
CA GLU A 112 -24.64 -4.82 4.86
C GLU A 112 -25.95 -4.90 5.65
N ILE A 113 -25.89 -4.93 6.98
CA ILE A 113 -27.09 -4.89 7.83
C ILE A 113 -27.78 -3.53 7.70
N LEU A 114 -27.00 -2.43 7.75
CA LEU A 114 -27.53 -1.08 7.59
C LEU A 114 -28.18 -0.88 6.21
N SER A 115 -27.55 -1.34 5.13
CA SER A 115 -28.12 -1.21 3.77
C SER A 115 -29.35 -2.10 3.54
N ARG A 116 -29.44 -3.27 4.18
CA ARG A 116 -30.63 -4.15 4.14
C ARG A 116 -31.78 -3.66 5.01
N SER A 117 -31.50 -2.92 6.08
CA SER A 117 -32.54 -2.34 6.95
C SER A 117 -33.39 -1.27 6.27
N SER A 118 -32.90 -0.70 5.16
CA SER A 118 -33.63 0.26 4.32
C SER A 118 -34.69 -0.33 3.39
N THR A 119 -34.84 -1.67 3.29
CA THR A 119 -35.74 -2.31 2.30
C THR A 119 -36.78 -3.30 2.85
N ALA A 120 -36.92 -3.51 4.16
CA ALA A 120 -38.04 -4.31 4.70
C ALA A 120 -38.39 -4.00 6.17
N PRO A 121 -39.67 -3.78 6.51
CA PRO A 121 -40.10 -3.68 7.90
C PRO A 121 -40.23 -5.09 8.49
N GLY A 122 -39.49 -5.36 9.57
CA GLY A 122 -39.79 -6.47 10.48
C GLY A 122 -38.91 -7.70 10.34
N ARG A 123 -37.64 -7.62 10.74
CA ARG A 123 -36.94 -8.76 11.35
C ARG A 123 -35.85 -8.28 12.31
N ALA A 124 -35.98 -8.63 13.59
CA ALA A 124 -34.97 -8.31 14.59
C ALA A 124 -33.63 -9.00 14.24
N PRO A 125 -32.47 -8.32 14.39
CA PRO A 125 -31.18 -8.92 14.08
C PRO A 125 -30.85 -10.02 15.10
N SER A 126 -30.66 -11.25 14.63
CA SER A 126 -30.19 -12.37 15.47
C SER A 126 -28.75 -12.09 15.94
N LYS A 127 -28.56 -11.93 17.25
CA LYS A 127 -27.31 -11.52 17.91
C LYS A 127 -26.16 -12.55 17.91
N SER A 128 -26.08 -13.48 16.96
CA SER A 128 -25.03 -14.52 16.96
C SER A 128 -24.64 -15.04 15.58
N ALA A 129 -24.73 -14.22 14.54
CA ALA A 129 -24.14 -14.59 13.25
C ALA A 129 -22.60 -14.58 13.38
N VAL A 130 -21.98 -15.76 13.30
CA VAL A 130 -20.52 -15.89 13.19
C VAL A 130 -20.06 -15.03 12.02
N VAL A 131 -19.19 -14.04 12.30
CA VAL A 131 -18.63 -13.17 11.27
C VAL A 131 -17.77 -14.03 10.33
N THR A 132 -18.31 -14.30 9.15
CA THR A 132 -17.63 -15.10 8.13
C THR A 132 -16.66 -14.18 7.41
N ARG A 133 -15.36 -14.41 7.59
CA ARG A 133 -14.30 -13.66 6.91
C ARG A 133 -14.21 -14.11 5.46
N ARG A 134 -14.39 -13.20 4.51
CA ARG A 134 -14.29 -13.51 3.08
C ARG A 134 -12.83 -13.71 2.69
N SER A 135 -12.60 -14.56 1.71
CA SER A 135 -11.29 -14.66 1.08
C SER A 135 -10.98 -13.36 0.34
N LYS A 136 -9.75 -12.88 0.47
CA LYS A 136 -9.29 -11.65 -0.17
C LYS A 136 -8.16 -11.99 -1.12
N THR A 137 -8.16 -11.36 -2.28
CA THR A 137 -7.06 -11.40 -3.23
C THR A 137 -6.58 -9.99 -3.51
N PHE A 138 -5.34 -9.87 -3.97
CA PHE A 138 -4.76 -8.57 -4.29
C PHE A 138 -5.46 -7.95 -5.52
N ASN A 139 -5.95 -6.71 -5.37
CA ASN A 139 -6.68 -5.99 -6.41
C ASN A 139 -5.74 -5.04 -7.16
N LEU A 140 -5.55 -5.32 -8.45
CA LEU A 140 -4.70 -4.52 -9.36
C LEU A 140 -5.42 -3.29 -9.92
N CYS A 141 -6.75 -3.33 -10.01
CA CYS A 141 -7.55 -2.27 -10.63
C CYS A 141 -7.87 -1.18 -9.60
N THR A 142 -6.85 -0.64 -8.95
CA THR A 142 -7.00 0.47 -8.01
C THR A 142 -6.47 1.75 -8.62
N TYR A 143 -7.17 2.86 -8.38
CA TYR A 143 -6.71 4.19 -8.81
C TYR A 143 -5.26 4.46 -8.38
N LYS A 144 -4.87 3.99 -7.19
CA LYS A 144 -3.53 4.14 -6.61
C LYS A 144 -2.43 3.59 -7.53
N LEU A 145 -2.64 2.40 -8.08
CA LEU A 145 -1.68 1.76 -8.98
C LEU A 145 -1.65 2.46 -10.34
N HIS A 146 -2.80 2.88 -10.87
CA HIS A 146 -2.88 3.59 -12.14
C HIS A 146 -2.24 4.99 -12.08
N ALA A 147 -2.42 5.70 -10.96
CA ALA A 147 -1.87 7.04 -10.76
C ALA A 147 -0.34 7.07 -10.72
N LEU A 148 0.35 5.93 -10.51
CA LEU A 148 1.82 5.86 -10.55
C LEU A 148 2.37 6.27 -11.93
N GLY A 149 1.64 5.96 -13.00
CA GLY A 149 2.00 6.33 -14.38
C GLY A 149 1.96 7.83 -14.65
N ASP A 150 1.16 8.57 -13.89
CA ASP A 150 0.93 9.99 -14.17
C ASP A 150 2.04 10.88 -13.58
N TYR A 151 2.84 10.38 -12.62
CA TYR A 151 3.84 11.18 -11.90
C TYR A 151 4.85 11.88 -12.81
N THR A 152 5.40 11.18 -13.79
CA THR A 152 6.42 11.74 -14.69
C THR A 152 5.84 12.86 -15.54
N THR A 153 4.61 12.71 -16.00
CA THR A 153 3.88 13.73 -16.76
C THR A 153 3.53 14.92 -15.86
N THR A 154 3.02 14.67 -14.65
CA THR A 154 2.73 15.71 -13.66
C THR A 154 3.98 16.52 -13.31
N ILE A 155 5.12 15.86 -13.09
CA ILE A 155 6.37 16.53 -12.73
C ILE A 155 6.88 17.43 -13.88
N LYS A 156 6.74 16.99 -15.13
CA LYS A 156 7.09 17.80 -16.32
C LYS A 156 6.21 19.05 -16.45
N MET A 157 4.92 18.95 -16.10
CA MET A 157 3.97 20.05 -16.27
C MET A 157 3.98 21.06 -15.12
N PHE A 158 4.13 20.59 -13.89
CA PHE A 158 3.90 21.39 -12.68
C PHE A 158 5.13 21.52 -11.77
N GLY A 159 6.25 20.87 -12.12
CA GLY A 159 7.44 20.83 -11.28
C GLY A 159 7.42 19.68 -10.27
N THR A 160 8.34 19.70 -9.31
CA THR A 160 8.48 18.64 -8.31
C THR A 160 7.29 18.65 -7.32
N SER A 161 6.99 17.49 -6.73
CA SER A 161 5.82 17.35 -5.84
C SER A 161 5.86 18.27 -4.61
N ASP A 162 7.04 18.69 -4.16
CA ASP A 162 7.22 19.68 -3.09
C ASP A 162 6.83 21.11 -3.47
N SER A 163 6.80 21.44 -4.78
CA SER A 163 6.56 22.81 -5.26
C SER A 163 5.08 23.24 -5.20
N TYR A 164 4.14 22.30 -5.26
CA TYR A 164 2.70 22.61 -5.35
C TYR A 164 1.82 21.78 -4.39
N SER A 165 2.40 20.88 -3.59
CA SER A 165 1.67 20.10 -2.59
C SER A 165 2.07 20.50 -1.17
N THR A 166 1.13 21.05 -0.40
CA THR A 166 1.27 21.18 1.06
C THR A 166 1.10 19.85 1.79
N GLN A 167 0.67 18.81 1.08
CA GLN A 167 0.75 17.42 1.54
C GLN A 167 2.19 16.93 1.34
N SER A 168 3.11 17.44 2.15
CA SER A 168 4.41 16.82 2.33
C SER A 168 4.17 15.37 2.80
N VAL A 169 4.49 14.40 1.93
CA VAL A 169 4.56 12.96 2.26
C VAL A 169 3.20 12.24 2.51
N SER A 170 2.06 12.76 2.03
CA SER A 170 0.75 12.10 2.20
C SER A 170 0.32 11.17 1.04
N LEU A 171 1.14 10.98 0.02
CA LEU A 171 0.81 10.02 -1.05
C LEU A 171 0.85 8.57 -0.54
N MET A 172 1.73 8.27 0.42
CA MET A 172 1.73 6.95 1.05
C MET A 172 0.54 6.75 2.00
N VAL A 173 0.07 7.79 2.70
CA VAL A 173 -1.11 7.71 3.57
C VAL A 173 -2.40 7.51 2.76
N CYS A 174 -2.53 8.16 1.60
CA CYS A 174 -3.65 7.90 0.70
C CYS A 174 -3.61 6.50 0.10
N ILE A 175 -2.43 5.87 -0.07
CA ILE A 175 -2.31 4.48 -0.55
C ILE A 175 -2.86 3.46 0.45
N TYR A 176 -2.87 3.74 1.77
CA TYR A 176 -3.29 2.76 2.79
C TYR A 176 -4.59 3.09 3.53
N THR A 177 -5.20 4.26 3.27
CA THR A 177 -6.49 4.61 3.88
C THR A 177 -7.63 4.26 2.91
N LEU A 178 -7.99 2.97 2.85
CA LEU A 178 -9.32 2.39 2.55
C LEU A 178 -9.20 0.87 2.51
#